data_AF-A0A7S3K2H3-F1
#
_entry.id   AF-A0A7S3K2H3-F1
#
_cell.length_a   1.000
_cell.length_b   1.000
_cell.length_c   1.000
_cell.angle_alpha   90.00
_cell.angle_beta   90.00
_cell.angle_gamma   90.00
#
_symmetry.space_group_name_H-M   'P 1'
#
loop_
_entity.id
_entity.type
_entity.pdbx_description
1 polymer ?
#
loop_
_entity_poly.entity_id
_entity_poly.type
_entity_poly.pdbx_seq_one_letter_code
_entity_poly.pdbx_strand_id
1 'polypeptide(L)'
;TVVPQIKVTQKHNVVLESAIIMVMVYSADQGDAKGQCGLGQSYEVAVEWYRRAADQGHAKAQCGLGLCYSNGHGVEQNYELSVEWYRRAADQGDANAQNSLGECYSHGHGVEQNYKTAVEWFRRAADQGHAKAQCNLGVCYENGHHGVEQRSRSRRCTFVFRSLL
;
A
#
# COMPACT_ATOMS: atom_id res chain seq x y z
N THR A 1 5.01 -45.81 -11.36
CA THR A 1 5.77 -44.58 -11.06
C THR A 1 4.98 -43.39 -11.58
N VAL A 2 4.19 -42.73 -10.73
CA VAL A 2 3.48 -41.49 -11.11
C VAL A 2 4.08 -40.37 -10.30
N VAL A 3 4.90 -39.55 -10.97
CA VAL A 3 5.53 -38.35 -10.39
C VAL A 3 4.56 -37.18 -10.56
N PRO A 4 4.23 -36.39 -9.53
CA PRO A 4 3.22 -35.33 -9.62
C PRO A 4 3.83 -34.07 -10.27
N GLN A 5 3.48 -33.78 -11.52
CA GLN A 5 4.00 -32.62 -12.28
C GLN A 5 3.13 -31.34 -12.20
N ILE A 6 2.13 -31.26 -11.32
CA ILE A 6 1.11 -30.18 -11.41
C ILE A 6 1.35 -28.99 -10.45
N LYS A 7 2.31 -29.07 -9.51
CA LYS A 7 2.49 -28.00 -8.49
C LYS A 7 3.49 -26.89 -8.86
N VAL A 8 4.30 -27.05 -9.91
CA VAL A 8 5.44 -26.14 -10.17
C VAL A 8 5.09 -24.99 -11.14
N THR A 9 4.05 -25.12 -11.95
CA THR A 9 3.73 -24.17 -13.03
C THR A 9 2.90 -22.95 -12.62
N GLN A 10 2.15 -22.99 -11.52
CA GLN A 10 1.40 -21.80 -11.07
C GLN A 10 2.30 -20.71 -10.50
N LYS A 11 3.41 -21.08 -9.85
CA LYS A 11 4.27 -20.11 -9.16
C LYS A 11 5.10 -19.24 -10.12
N HIS A 12 5.39 -19.72 -11.33
CA HIS A 12 6.19 -19.00 -12.32
C HIS A 12 5.35 -18.10 -13.25
N ASN A 13 4.11 -18.48 -13.58
CA ASN A 13 3.24 -17.65 -14.41
C ASN A 13 2.78 -16.37 -13.68
N VAL A 14 2.49 -16.49 -12.38
CA VAL A 14 2.07 -15.36 -11.54
C VAL A 14 3.20 -14.33 -11.35
N VAL A 15 4.47 -14.72 -11.41
CA VAL A 15 5.61 -13.79 -11.30
C VAL A 15 5.78 -12.94 -12.56
N LEU A 16 5.49 -13.50 -13.74
CA LEU A 16 5.45 -12.77 -15.01
C LEU A 16 4.23 -11.82 -15.07
N GLU A 17 3.07 -12.24 -14.58
CA GLU A 17 1.87 -11.39 -14.49
C GLU A 17 2.02 -10.27 -13.45
N SER A 18 2.71 -10.55 -12.34
CA SER A 18 3.10 -9.54 -11.33
C SER A 18 4.05 -8.50 -11.89
N ALA A 19 4.97 -8.90 -12.78
CA ALA A 19 5.90 -7.99 -13.44
C ALA A 19 5.18 -7.06 -14.44
N ILE A 20 4.17 -7.56 -15.15
CA ILE A 20 3.32 -6.73 -16.04
C ILE A 20 2.55 -5.68 -15.23
N ILE A 21 1.95 -6.08 -14.10
CA ILE A 21 1.25 -5.17 -13.20
C ILE A 21 2.21 -4.11 -12.63
N MET A 22 3.43 -4.51 -12.24
CA MET A 22 4.45 -3.59 -11.75
C MET A 22 4.90 -2.60 -12.84
N VAL A 23 5.04 -3.03 -14.10
CA VAL A 23 5.42 -2.17 -15.23
C VAL A 23 4.31 -1.17 -15.58
N MET A 24 3.04 -1.57 -15.56
CA MET A 24 1.94 -0.64 -15.82
C MET A 24 1.81 0.46 -14.75
N VAL A 25 2.02 0.13 -13.47
CA VAL A 25 1.94 1.11 -12.37
C VAL A 25 3.19 1.99 -12.28
N TYR A 26 4.39 1.44 -12.49
CA TYR A 26 5.63 2.23 -12.46
C TYR A 26 5.69 3.30 -13.55
N SER A 27 4.93 3.11 -14.63
CA SER A 27 4.82 4.06 -15.74
C SER A 27 3.81 5.20 -15.46
N ALA A 28 2.97 5.07 -14.43
CA ALA A 28 1.95 6.07 -14.07
C ALA A 28 2.49 7.16 -13.10
N ASP A 29 3.59 6.91 -12.40
CA ASP A 29 4.24 7.87 -11.49
C ASP A 29 5.15 8.88 -12.24
N GLN A 30 5.50 8.62 -13.51
CA GLN A 30 6.20 9.60 -14.34
C GLN A 30 5.17 10.43 -15.09
N GLY A 31 4.86 11.59 -14.52
CA GLY A 31 3.81 12.47 -15.00
C GLY A 31 3.98 12.85 -16.47
N ASP A 32 2.87 12.85 -17.20
CA ASP A 32 2.68 13.73 -18.33
C ASP A 32 1.22 14.20 -18.39
N ALA A 33 1.07 15.51 -18.32
CA ALA A 33 -0.16 16.19 -18.62
C ALA A 33 -0.48 16.01 -20.12
N LYS A 34 -1.62 15.36 -20.40
CA LYS A 34 -2.48 15.40 -21.62
C LYS A 34 -2.81 13.99 -22.13
N GLY A 35 -4.12 13.70 -22.27
CA GLY A 35 -4.61 12.59 -23.09
C GLY A 35 -5.62 11.66 -22.42
N GLN A 36 -6.75 12.21 -21.94
CA GLN A 36 -7.88 11.42 -21.45
C GLN A 36 -8.64 10.80 -22.63
N CYS A 37 -8.38 9.52 -22.94
CA CYS A 37 -9.37 8.59 -23.53
C CYS A 37 -8.90 7.13 -23.62
N GLY A 38 -7.59 6.82 -23.47
CA GLY A 38 -7.07 5.44 -23.51
C GLY A 38 -6.71 4.82 -22.16
N LEU A 39 -6.47 5.65 -21.13
CA LEU A 39 -5.97 5.17 -19.83
C LEU A 39 -7.04 4.52 -18.95
N GLY A 40 -8.30 4.97 -19.06
CA GLY A 40 -9.43 4.35 -18.33
C GLY A 40 -9.48 2.85 -18.57
N GLN A 41 -9.54 2.45 -19.84
CA GLN A 41 -9.60 1.04 -20.26
C GLN A 41 -8.44 0.20 -19.68
N SER A 42 -7.25 0.78 -19.51
CA SER A 42 -6.12 0.09 -18.89
C SER A 42 -6.30 -0.08 -17.37
N TYR A 43 -6.90 0.88 -16.69
CA TYR A 43 -7.17 0.80 -15.26
C TYR A 43 -8.32 -0.14 -14.93
N GLU A 44 -9.39 -0.17 -15.72
CA GLU A 44 -10.48 -1.14 -15.53
C GLU A 44 -9.97 -2.59 -15.63
N VAL A 45 -9.13 -2.88 -16.63
CA VAL A 45 -8.50 -4.19 -16.77
C VAL A 45 -7.53 -4.48 -15.62
N ALA A 46 -6.73 -3.50 -15.18
CA ALA A 46 -5.83 -3.66 -14.04
C ALA A 46 -6.60 -3.99 -12.74
N VAL A 47 -7.74 -3.33 -12.50
CA VAL A 47 -8.62 -3.61 -11.36
C VAL A 47 -9.13 -5.04 -11.39
N GLU A 48 -9.56 -5.55 -12.55
CA GLU A 48 -10.01 -6.94 -12.66
C GLU A 48 -8.90 -7.94 -12.28
N TRP A 49 -7.68 -7.69 -12.75
CA TRP A 49 -6.52 -8.51 -12.39
C TRP A 49 -6.17 -8.40 -10.90
N TYR A 50 -6.22 -7.19 -10.34
CA TYR A 50 -6.04 -6.98 -8.91
C TYR A 50 -7.09 -7.71 -8.09
N ARG A 51 -8.36 -7.69 -8.48
CA ARG A 51 -9.43 -8.47 -7.81
C ARG A 51 -9.11 -9.96 -7.82
N ARG A 52 -8.80 -10.53 -9.00
CA ARG A 52 -8.47 -11.96 -9.12
C ARG A 52 -7.29 -12.38 -8.23
N ALA A 53 -6.24 -11.57 -8.16
CA ALA A 53 -5.08 -11.84 -7.31
C ALA A 53 -5.37 -11.55 -5.83
N ALA A 54 -6.19 -10.55 -5.52
CA ALA A 54 -6.61 -10.19 -4.17
C ALA A 54 -7.51 -11.27 -3.54
N ASP A 55 -8.40 -11.87 -4.34
CA ASP A 55 -9.26 -12.99 -3.97
C ASP A 55 -8.46 -14.26 -3.69
N GLN A 56 -7.29 -14.42 -4.34
CA GLN A 56 -6.32 -15.47 -4.04
C GLN A 56 -5.47 -15.16 -2.80
N GLY A 57 -5.68 -14.03 -2.15
CA GLY A 57 -4.99 -13.64 -0.93
C GLY A 57 -3.64 -12.95 -1.17
N HIS A 58 -3.35 -12.42 -2.35
CA HIS A 58 -2.07 -11.75 -2.59
C HIS A 58 -2.07 -10.33 -1.99
N ALA A 59 -1.30 -10.11 -0.92
CA ALA A 59 -1.26 -8.84 -0.18
C ALA A 59 -0.96 -7.61 -1.05
N LYS A 60 0.00 -7.68 -1.98
CA LYS A 60 0.31 -6.54 -2.88
C LYS A 60 -0.84 -6.23 -3.84
N ALA A 61 -1.62 -7.24 -4.24
CA ALA A 61 -2.75 -7.02 -5.14
C ALA A 61 -3.93 -6.40 -4.38
N GLN A 62 -4.15 -6.82 -3.14
CA GLN A 62 -5.09 -6.18 -2.22
C GLN A 62 -4.70 -4.71 -1.97
N CYS A 63 -3.40 -4.43 -1.75
CA CYS A 63 -2.91 -3.06 -1.64
C CYS A 63 -3.16 -2.24 -2.93
N GLY A 64 -2.88 -2.82 -4.10
CA GLY A 64 -3.15 -2.18 -5.39
C GLY A 64 -4.63 -1.88 -5.62
N LEU A 65 -5.51 -2.81 -5.24
CA LEU A 65 -6.95 -2.63 -5.33
C LEU A 65 -7.44 -1.52 -4.38
N GLY A 66 -6.88 -1.45 -3.16
CA GLY A 66 -7.11 -0.34 -2.24
C GLY A 66 -6.75 1.01 -2.87
N LEU A 67 -5.59 1.10 -3.54
CA LEU A 67 -5.17 2.31 -4.23
C LEU A 67 -6.11 2.71 -5.37
N CYS A 68 -6.57 1.74 -6.16
CA CYS A 68 -7.56 1.99 -7.21
C CYS A 68 -8.85 2.60 -6.64
N TYR A 69 -9.37 2.06 -5.53
CA TYR A 69 -10.55 2.61 -4.86
C TYR A 69 -10.30 3.97 -4.19
N SER A 70 -9.10 4.19 -3.64
CA SER A 70 -8.72 5.48 -3.05
C SER A 70 -8.66 6.60 -4.08
N ASN A 71 -8.18 6.31 -5.29
CA ASN A 71 -7.94 7.31 -6.34
C ASN A 71 -9.04 7.34 -7.42
N GLY A 72 -9.96 6.38 -7.42
CA GLY A 72 -10.96 6.22 -8.48
C GLY A 72 -10.35 5.79 -9.83
N HIS A 73 -9.28 4.98 -9.81
CA HIS A 73 -8.65 4.49 -11.04
C HIS A 73 -9.31 3.18 -11.49
N GLY A 74 -10.04 3.23 -12.61
CA GLY A 74 -10.73 2.05 -13.19
C GLY A 74 -11.91 1.54 -12.35
N VAL A 75 -12.25 2.23 -11.27
CA VAL A 75 -13.40 2.01 -10.40
C VAL A 75 -13.90 3.35 -9.89
N GLU A 76 -15.16 3.39 -9.47
CA GLU A 76 -15.67 4.52 -8.69
C GLU A 76 -14.88 4.67 -7.39
N GLN A 77 -14.50 5.90 -7.07
CA GLN A 77 -13.75 6.20 -5.86
C GLN A 77 -14.58 5.83 -4.63
N ASN A 78 -14.01 4.99 -3.76
CA ASN A 78 -14.66 4.56 -2.54
C ASN A 78 -13.61 4.33 -1.45
N TYR A 79 -13.51 5.29 -0.52
CA TYR A 79 -12.54 5.20 0.56
C TYR A 79 -12.85 4.10 1.57
N GLU A 80 -14.11 3.73 1.78
CA GLU A 80 -14.48 2.64 2.70
C GLU A 80 -13.96 1.30 2.18
N LEU A 81 -14.22 1.00 0.90
CA LEU A 81 -13.69 -0.19 0.24
C LEU A 81 -12.16 -0.17 0.17
N SER A 82 -11.56 1.00 -0.07
CA SER A 82 -10.10 1.17 -0.03
C SER A 82 -9.52 0.73 1.32
N VAL A 83 -10.12 1.17 2.42
CA VAL A 83 -9.70 0.80 3.78
C VAL A 83 -9.85 -0.69 4.02
N GLU A 84 -10.94 -1.32 3.56
CA GLU A 84 -11.13 -2.77 3.70
C GLU A 84 -10.01 -3.56 3.02
N TRP A 85 -9.65 -3.18 1.79
CA TRP A 85 -8.58 -3.85 1.05
C TRP A 85 -7.20 -3.58 1.65
N TYR A 86 -6.92 -2.33 2.07
CA TYR A 86 -5.70 -2.02 2.80
C TYR A 86 -5.59 -2.79 4.10
N ARG A 87 -6.68 -2.96 4.86
CA ARG A 87 -6.67 -3.74 6.10
C ARG A 87 -6.30 -5.20 5.84
N ARG A 88 -6.91 -5.84 4.83
CA ARG A 88 -6.57 -7.23 4.44
C ARG A 88 -5.09 -7.40 4.06
N ALA A 89 -4.52 -6.43 3.34
CA ALA A 89 -3.11 -6.45 2.97
C ALA A 89 -2.19 -6.14 4.16
N ALA A 90 -2.57 -5.18 5.00
CA ALA A 90 -1.83 -4.76 6.17
C ALA A 90 -1.76 -5.85 7.24
N ASP A 91 -2.84 -6.62 7.42
CA ASP A 91 -2.91 -7.78 8.31
C ASP A 91 -2.00 -8.94 7.85
N GLN A 92 -1.70 -9.01 6.54
CA GLN A 92 -0.70 -9.91 5.99
C GLN A 92 0.74 -9.39 6.08
N GLY A 93 0.93 -8.19 6.63
CA GLY A 93 2.24 -7.59 6.82
C GLY A 93 2.71 -6.69 5.68
N ASP A 94 1.89 -6.38 4.68
CA ASP A 94 2.32 -5.48 3.60
C ASP A 94 2.56 -4.06 4.13
N ALA A 95 3.81 -3.61 4.07
CA ALA A 95 4.22 -2.33 4.63
C ALA A 95 3.64 -1.12 3.90
N ASN A 96 3.37 -1.23 2.59
CA ASN A 96 2.72 -0.15 1.83
C ASN A 96 1.26 -0.01 2.29
N ALA A 97 0.53 -1.13 2.41
CA ALA A 97 -0.83 -1.12 2.88
C ALA A 97 -0.95 -0.63 4.33
N GLN A 98 -0.01 -1.00 5.21
CA GLN A 98 0.06 -0.46 6.57
C GLN A 98 0.26 1.06 6.58
N ASN A 99 1.13 1.59 5.72
CA ASN A 99 1.29 3.04 5.57
C ASN A 99 0.00 3.70 5.06
N SER A 100 -0.59 3.18 3.99
CA SER A 100 -1.83 3.73 3.42
C SER A 100 -2.99 3.68 4.40
N LEU A 101 -3.11 2.61 5.20
CA LEU A 101 -4.12 2.51 6.25
C LEU A 101 -3.87 3.55 7.36
N GLY A 102 -2.61 3.79 7.71
CA GLY A 102 -2.22 4.88 8.61
C GLY A 102 -2.65 6.25 8.08
N GLU A 103 -2.44 6.50 6.79
CA GLU A 103 -2.88 7.74 6.12
C GLU A 103 -4.41 7.88 6.12
N CYS A 104 -5.15 6.79 5.87
CA CYS A 104 -6.62 6.79 5.95
C CYS A 104 -7.11 7.21 7.35
N TYR A 105 -6.53 6.65 8.41
CA TYR A 105 -6.86 7.04 9.79
C TYR A 105 -6.39 8.45 10.16
N SER A 106 -5.27 8.91 9.59
CA SER A 106 -4.77 10.27 9.84
C SER A 106 -5.66 11.34 9.20
N HIS A 107 -6.23 11.09 8.03
CA HIS A 107 -7.04 12.05 7.29
C HIS A 107 -8.55 11.82 7.42
N GLY A 108 -8.98 10.68 7.98
CA GLY A 108 -10.39 10.30 8.06
C GLY A 108 -10.98 9.84 6.72
N HIS A 109 -10.16 9.25 5.84
CA HIS A 109 -10.61 8.73 4.55
C HIS A 109 -11.24 7.34 4.71
N GLY A 110 -12.56 7.25 4.58
CA GLY A 110 -13.30 5.98 4.65
C GLY A 110 -13.36 5.36 6.05
N VAL A 111 -12.81 6.05 7.05
CA VAL A 111 -12.85 5.70 8.47
C VAL A 111 -12.91 6.97 9.31
N GLU A 112 -13.40 6.85 10.54
CA GLU A 112 -13.29 7.93 11.51
C GLU A 112 -11.82 8.28 11.75
N GLN A 113 -11.50 9.58 11.71
CA GLN A 113 -10.15 10.06 11.92
C GLN A 113 -9.65 9.68 13.32
N ASN A 114 -8.52 8.97 13.36
CA ASN A 114 -7.93 8.50 14.61
C ASN A 114 -6.41 8.45 14.52
N TYR A 115 -5.77 9.52 15.00
CA TYR A 115 -4.30 9.65 14.99
C TYR A 115 -3.58 8.57 15.79
N LYS A 116 -4.18 8.07 16.87
CA LYS A 116 -3.57 6.99 17.66
C LYS A 116 -3.47 5.71 16.84
N THR A 117 -4.54 5.36 16.14
CA THR A 117 -4.59 4.20 15.24
C THR A 117 -3.67 4.41 14.04
N ALA A 118 -3.60 5.62 13.50
CA ALA A 118 -2.67 5.97 12.43
C ALA A 118 -1.20 5.73 12.85
N VAL A 119 -0.81 6.20 14.03
CA VAL A 119 0.54 6.02 14.59
C VAL A 119 0.87 4.53 14.79
N GLU A 120 -0.09 3.72 15.23
CA GLU A 120 0.12 2.27 15.36
C GLU A 120 0.42 1.60 14.02
N TRP A 121 -0.33 1.95 12.97
CA TRP A 121 -0.08 1.42 11.62
C TRP A 121 1.23 1.95 11.01
N PHE A 122 1.51 3.24 11.15
CA PHE A 122 2.79 3.81 10.71
C PHE A 122 3.98 3.16 11.42
N ARG A 123 3.86 2.87 12.72
CA ARG A 123 4.91 2.18 13.46
C ARG A 123 5.16 0.77 12.91
N ARG A 124 4.10 0.00 12.64
CA ARG A 124 4.24 -1.35 12.04
C ARG A 124 4.98 -1.30 10.70
N ALA A 125 4.64 -0.34 9.83
CA ALA A 125 5.33 -0.17 8.55
C ALA A 125 6.78 0.34 8.74
N ALA A 126 7.00 1.24 9.68
CA ALA A 126 8.31 1.80 10.00
C ALA A 126 9.28 0.76 10.59
N ASP A 127 8.76 -0.17 11.40
CA ASP A 127 9.51 -1.30 11.97
C ASP A 127 9.98 -2.28 10.88
N GLN A 128 9.28 -2.32 9.74
CA GLN A 128 9.70 -3.04 8.54
C GLN A 128 10.67 -2.25 7.65
N GLY A 129 11.08 -1.05 8.06
CA GLY A 129 12.00 -0.19 7.31
C GLY A 129 11.34 0.66 6.22
N HIS A 130 10.01 0.81 6.22
CA HIS A 130 9.30 1.61 5.22
C HIS A 130 9.56 3.11 5.43
N ALA A 131 10.34 3.72 4.53
CA ALA A 131 10.82 5.09 4.66
C ALA A 131 9.69 6.12 4.78
N LYS A 132 8.65 6.05 3.93
CA LYS A 132 7.51 6.97 4.00
C LYS A 132 6.77 6.86 5.33
N ALA A 133 6.65 5.65 5.89
CA ALA A 133 5.99 5.45 7.17
C ALA A 133 6.81 6.01 8.34
N GLN A 134 8.14 5.94 8.27
CA GLN A 134 9.02 6.57 9.24
C GLN A 134 8.89 8.10 9.21
N CYS A 135 8.80 8.70 8.01
CA CYS A 135 8.52 10.12 7.84
C CYS A 135 7.15 10.49 8.41
N ASN A 136 6.08 9.77 8.03
CA ASN A 136 4.72 10.01 8.52
C ASN A 136 4.63 9.90 10.04
N LEU A 137 5.31 8.91 10.63
CA LEU A 137 5.43 8.77 12.08
C LEU A 137 6.12 9.98 12.72
N GLY A 138 7.20 10.49 12.10
CA GLY A 138 7.86 11.72 12.53
C GLY A 138 6.93 12.93 12.53
N VAL A 139 6.17 13.11 11.45
CA VAL A 139 5.17 14.18 11.31
C VAL A 139 4.08 14.08 12.37
N CYS A 140 3.57 12.87 12.65
CA CYS A 140 2.59 12.67 13.73
C CYS A 140 3.14 13.06 15.11
N TYR A 141 4.43 12.85 15.37
CA TYR A 141 5.08 13.24 16.62
C TYR A 141 5.38 14.74 16.71
N GLU A 142 5.76 15.38 15.61
CA GLU A 142 6.01 16.84 15.57
C GLU A 142 4.73 17.65 15.69
N ASN A 143 3.66 17.23 15.04
CA ASN A 143 2.38 17.95 15.06
C ASN A 143 1.60 17.80 16.38
N GLY A 144 2.15 17.08 17.37
CA GLY A 144 1.56 16.97 18.69
C GLY A 144 0.15 16.40 18.66
N HIS A 145 -0.17 15.41 17.80
CA HIS A 145 -1.48 14.76 17.85
C HIS A 145 -1.57 13.89 19.11
N HIS A 146 -1.96 14.54 20.22
CA HIS A 146 -1.93 14.06 21.59
C HIS A 146 -2.76 12.77 21.79
N GLY A 147 -2.08 11.70 22.21
CA GLY A 147 -2.71 10.41 22.55
C GLY A 147 -1.73 9.25 22.78
N VAL A 148 -0.46 9.43 22.42
CA VAL A 148 0.62 8.48 22.70
C VAL A 148 1.62 9.10 23.68
N GLU A 149 1.76 8.48 24.84
CA GLU A 149 2.77 8.80 25.85
C GLU A 149 4.15 8.86 25.17
N GLN A 150 4.83 10.00 25.31
CA GLN A 150 6.19 10.26 24.82
C GLN A 150 7.22 9.44 25.62
N ARG A 151 7.06 8.10 25.66
CA ARG A 151 8.00 7.24 26.34
C ARG A 151 9.10 6.82 25.36
N SER A 152 10.17 7.59 25.45
CA SER A 152 11.55 7.25 25.11
C SER A 152 11.97 7.16 23.64
N ARG A 153 12.86 8.11 23.30
CA ARG A 153 13.91 8.09 22.27
C ARG A 153 13.48 8.28 20.82
N SER A 154 13.29 9.56 20.50
CA SER A 154 13.97 10.21 19.38
C SER A 154 15.47 9.85 19.36
N ARG A 155 15.78 8.68 18.77
CA ARG A 155 17.12 8.25 18.34
C ARG A 155 16.97 7.45 17.05
N ARG A 156 16.43 8.06 15.99
CA ARG A 156 16.69 7.59 14.62
C ARG A 156 16.34 8.53 13.47
N CYS A 157 16.04 9.82 13.71
CA CYS A 157 16.05 10.79 12.60
C CYS A 157 17.47 11.12 12.09
N THR A 158 18.54 10.64 12.75
CA THR A 158 19.93 10.85 12.30
C THR A 158 20.51 9.68 11.49
N PHE A 159 19.74 8.62 11.18
CA PHE A 159 20.32 7.44 10.52
C PHE A 159 20.21 7.45 8.98
N VAL A 160 19.41 8.33 8.38
CA VAL A 160 19.23 8.34 6.91
C VAL A 160 20.36 9.06 6.16
N PHE A 161 21.23 9.83 6.84
CA PHE A 161 22.32 10.56 6.14
C PHE A 161 23.72 9.93 6.25
N ARG A 162 23.91 8.83 6.98
CA ARG A 162 25.26 8.26 7.24
C ARG A 162 25.59 6.95 6.50
N SER A 163 24.87 6.65 5.42
CA SER A 163 25.19 5.50 4.54
C SER A 163 25.60 5.90 3.11
N LEU A 164 25.98 7.17 2.90
CA LEU A 164 26.47 7.69 1.61
C LEU A 164 27.83 8.41 1.72
N LEU A 165 28.69 7.99 2.66
CA LEU A 165 30.13 8.28 2.66
C LEU A 165 30.91 7.01 2.94
#